data_AF-A0A1V4YLG5-F1
#
_entry.id   AF-A0A1V4YLG5-F1
#
_cell.length_a   1.000
_cell.length_b   1.000
_cell.length_c   1.000
_cell.angle_alpha   90.00
_cell.angle_beta   90.00
_cell.angle_gamma   90.00
#
_symmetry.space_group_name_H-M   'P 1'
#
loop_
_entity.id
_entity.type
_entity.pdbx_description
1 polymer ?
#
loop_
_entity_poly.entity_id
_entity_poly.type
_entity_poly.pdbx_seq_one_letter_code
_entity_poly.pdbx_strand_id
1 'polypeptide(L)'
;MAGYGIFKHKIPWDNVDKVYLDKSSVANYGGWGIRFGKVEGKWRLVYNIPESDCIVMSLKEGRYQEFVFSTKNSQEVITLIKEQIDKM
;
A
#
# COMPACT_ATOMS: atom_id res chain seq x y z
N MET A 1 9.29 2.73 19.67
CA MET A 1 8.37 2.96 18.52
C MET A 1 9.19 3.48 17.35
N ALA A 2 9.00 2.93 16.15
CA ALA A 2 9.56 3.50 14.92
C ALA A 2 8.65 4.65 14.44
N GLY A 3 9.23 5.80 14.12
CA GLY A 3 8.50 6.90 13.51
C GLY A 3 8.18 6.64 12.04
N TYR A 4 7.18 7.33 11.50
CA TYR A 4 6.95 7.37 10.06
C TYR A 4 8.07 8.20 9.41
N GLY A 5 8.76 7.62 8.44
CA GLY A 5 9.61 8.37 7.52
C GLY A 5 8.78 9.13 6.47
N ILE A 6 9.47 9.89 5.62
CA ILE A 6 8.85 10.57 4.48
C ILE A 6 9.10 9.74 3.22
N PHE A 7 8.01 9.32 2.57
CA PHE A 7 8.04 8.65 1.28
C PHE A 7 7.04 9.32 0.35
N LYS A 8 7.49 9.69 -0.85
CA LYS A 8 6.63 10.35 -1.85
C LYS A 8 6.55 9.49 -3.09
N HIS A 9 5.34 9.05 -3.40
CA HIS A 9 5.01 8.32 -4.61
C HIS A 9 3.69 8.86 -5.17
N LYS A 10 3.61 8.99 -6.49
CA LYS A 10 2.44 9.53 -7.18
C LYS A 10 1.83 8.42 -8.03
N ILE A 11 0.57 8.13 -7.77
CA ILE A 11 -0.23 7.15 -8.51
C ILE A 11 -1.44 7.91 -9.04
N PRO A 12 -1.65 7.96 -10.37
CA PRO A 12 -2.89 8.46 -10.95
C PRO A 12 -4.09 7.68 -10.43
N TRP A 13 -5.19 8.37 -10.08
CA TRP A 13 -6.37 7.69 -9.56
C TRP A 13 -6.96 6.68 -10.55
N ASP A 14 -6.93 6.98 -11.84
CA ASP A 14 -7.42 6.12 -12.94
C ASP A 14 -6.64 4.81 -13.07
N ASN A 15 -5.40 4.78 -12.59
CA ASN A 15 -4.60 3.58 -12.49
C ASN A 15 -4.95 2.70 -11.26
N VAL A 16 -5.70 3.21 -10.28
CA VAL A 16 -6.08 2.40 -9.12
C VAL A 16 -7.23 1.47 -9.50
N ASP A 17 -7.02 0.16 -9.33
CA ASP A 17 -8.04 -0.87 -9.55
C ASP A 17 -8.85 -1.10 -8.27
N LYS A 18 -8.18 -1.44 -7.15
CA LYS A 18 -8.83 -1.77 -5.88
C LYS A 18 -7.99 -1.33 -4.70
N VAL A 19 -8.64 -1.19 -3.55
CA VAL A 19 -7.99 -0.90 -2.26
C VAL A 19 -8.51 -1.83 -1.17
N TYR A 20 -7.61 -2.39 -0.36
CA TYR A 20 -7.96 -3.32 0.72
C TYR A 20 -6.89 -3.39 1.81
N LEU A 21 -7.25 -3.93 2.98
CA LEU A 21 -6.31 -4.20 4.07
C LEU A 21 -5.37 -5.35 3.70
N ASP A 22 -4.09 -5.13 3.92
CA ASP A 22 -3.10 -6.17 3.78
C ASP A 22 -3.22 -7.20 4.91
N LYS A 23 -3.30 -8.47 4.54
CA LYS A 23 -3.27 -9.60 5.49
C LYS A 23 -1.86 -10.16 5.67
N SER A 24 -0.89 -9.65 4.91
CA SER A 24 0.50 -10.10 4.96
C SER A 24 1.19 -9.60 6.23
N SER A 25 2.02 -10.45 6.84
CA SER A 25 2.84 -10.00 7.97
C SER A 25 4.00 -9.10 7.49
N VAL A 26 4.47 -8.18 8.33
CA VAL A 26 5.65 -7.35 8.06
C VAL A 26 6.89 -8.21 7.74
N ALA A 27 6.98 -9.42 8.32
CA ALA A 27 8.06 -10.37 8.05
C ALA A 27 8.06 -10.88 6.60
N ASN A 28 6.88 -10.94 5.95
CA ASN A 28 6.76 -11.36 4.54
C ASN A 28 7.44 -10.36 3.58
N TYR A 29 7.74 -9.15 4.05
CA TYR A 29 8.41 -8.11 3.27
C TYR A 29 9.93 -8.02 3.49
N GLY A 30 10.50 -8.92 4.31
CA GLY A 30 11.93 -8.90 4.63
C GLY A 30 12.34 -7.75 5.56
N GLY A 31 11.41 -7.30 6.42
CA GLY A 31 11.63 -6.25 7.42
C GLY A 31 10.71 -5.04 7.25
N TRP A 32 11.06 -3.93 7.90
CA TRP A 32 10.33 -2.65 7.82
C TRP A 32 11.04 -1.64 6.91
N GLY A 33 10.33 -0.58 6.50
CA GLY A 33 10.82 0.51 5.67
C GLY A 33 10.32 0.44 4.22
N ILE A 34 11.11 0.96 3.28
CA ILE A 34 10.82 0.86 1.84
C ILE A 34 11.34 -0.49 1.33
N ARG A 35 10.45 -1.32 0.80
CA ARG A 35 10.75 -2.66 0.27
C ARG A 35 10.17 -2.86 -1.12
N PHE A 36 10.77 -3.77 -1.87
CA PHE A 36 10.26 -4.24 -3.15
C PHE A 36 10.35 -5.76 -3.18
N GLY A 37 9.31 -6.42 -3.65
CA GLY A 37 9.29 -7.88 -3.65
C GLY A 37 8.03 -8.45 -4.27
N LYS A 38 8.02 -9.77 -4.45
CA LYS A 38 6.87 -10.49 -4.98
C LYS A 38 6.10 -11.12 -3.82
N VAL A 39 4.84 -10.75 -3.64
CA VAL A 39 3.94 -11.35 -2.65
C VAL A 39 2.73 -11.90 -3.39
N GLU A 40 2.39 -13.17 -3.14
CA GLU A 40 1.29 -13.85 -3.83
C GLU A 40 1.35 -13.73 -5.37
N GLY A 41 2.56 -13.74 -5.93
CA GLY A 41 2.75 -13.66 -7.37
C GLY A 41 2.75 -12.23 -7.95
N LYS A 42 2.51 -11.19 -7.15
CA LYS A 42 2.45 -9.80 -7.62
C LYS A 42 3.64 -8.98 -7.15
N TRP A 43 4.15 -8.12 -8.03
CA TRP A 43 5.20 -7.16 -7.68
C TRP A 43 4.65 -6.03 -6.82
N ARG A 44 5.16 -5.90 -5.59
CA ARG A 44 4.78 -4.89 -4.62
C ARG A 44 5.90 -3.88 -4.40
N LEU A 45 5.53 -2.60 -4.36
CA LEU A 45 6.29 -1.54 -3.72
C LEU A 45 5.68 -1.30 -2.34
N VAL A 46 6.47 -1.41 -1.28
CA VAL A 46 5.99 -1.46 0.10
C VAL A 46 6.66 -0.37 0.92
N TYR A 47 5.88 0.39 1.67
CA TYR A 47 6.34 1.29 2.71
C TYR A 47 5.67 0.89 4.03
N ASN A 48 6.32 0.04 4.81
CA ASN A 48 5.74 -0.46 6.06
C ASN A 48 6.50 0.02 7.30
N ILE A 49 5.79 0.15 8.40
CA ILE A 49 6.38 0.29 9.74
C ILE A 49 5.90 -0.84 10.64
N PRO A 50 6.68 -1.25 11.65
CA PRO A 50 6.25 -2.27 12.61
C PRO A 50 4.97 -1.85 13.34
N GLU A 51 4.13 -2.84 13.68
CA GLU A 51 2.93 -2.65 14.52
C GLU A 51 1.89 -1.66 13.94
N SER A 52 1.86 -1.51 12.61
CA SER A 52 0.85 -0.69 11.93
C SER A 52 0.15 -1.49 10.85
N ASP A 53 -1.15 -1.22 10.69
CA ASP A 53 -1.92 -1.71 9.56
C ASP A 53 -1.28 -1.26 8.24
N CYS A 54 -1.36 -2.13 7.23
CA CYS A 54 -0.95 -1.83 5.88
C CYS A 54 -2.16 -1.86 4.94
N ILE A 55 -2.23 -0.90 4.03
CA ILE A 55 -3.21 -0.85 2.95
C ILE A 55 -2.51 -1.28 1.67
N VAL A 56 -3.19 -2.10 0.87
CA VAL A 56 -2.80 -2.43 -0.50
C VAL A 56 -3.67 -1.64 -1.48
N MET A 57 -3.02 -0.92 -2.39
CA MET A 57 -3.61 -0.38 -3.60
C MET A 57 -3.17 -1.24 -4.79
N SER A 58 -4.09 -1.95 -5.43
CA SER A 58 -3.79 -2.64 -6.70
C SER A 58 -3.88 -1.67 -7.86
N LEU A 59 -2.94 -1.82 -8.80
CA LEU A 59 -2.77 -0.94 -9.95
C LEU A 59 -3.11 -1.70 -11.23
N LYS A 60 -3.70 -1.00 -12.19
CA LYS A 60 -4.04 -1.54 -13.52
C LYS A 60 -2.79 -1.70 -14.37
N GLU A 61 -1.84 -0.78 -14.24
CA GLU A 61 -0.61 -0.71 -15.01
C GLU A 61 0.59 -0.21 -14.18
N GLY A 62 1.79 -0.45 -14.71
CA GLY A 62 3.05 0.02 -14.13
C GLY A 62 4.01 -1.11 -13.76
N ARG A 63 5.21 -0.72 -13.31
CA ARG A 63 6.27 -1.66 -12.87
C ARG A 63 5.83 -2.50 -11.67
N TYR A 64 5.06 -1.91 -10.78
CA TYR A 64 4.52 -2.56 -9.60
C TYR A 64 3.02 -2.74 -9.81
N GLN A 65 2.53 -3.93 -9.50
CA GLN A 65 1.10 -4.25 -9.58
C GLN A 65 0.38 -3.80 -8.32
N GLU A 66 1.10 -3.62 -7.22
CA GLU A 66 0.54 -3.21 -5.94
C GLU A 66 1.47 -2.21 -5.25
N PHE A 67 0.86 -1.20 -4.65
CA PHE A 67 1.51 -0.29 -3.71
C PHE A 67 0.96 -0.55 -2.32
N VAL A 68 1.85 -0.82 -1.36
CA VAL A 68 1.49 -1.11 0.03
C VAL A 68 2.06 -0.03 0.92
N PHE A 69 1.26 0.50 1.83
CA PHE A 69 1.76 1.48 2.79
C PHE A 69 1.10 1.35 4.17
N SER A 70 1.87 1.64 5.21
CA SER A 70 1.35 1.70 6.57
C SER A 70 0.59 2.99 6.86
N THR A 71 -0.46 2.89 7.67
CA THR A 71 -1.19 4.03 8.22
C THR A 71 -1.80 3.67 9.58
N LYS A 72 -2.01 4.67 10.45
CA LYS A 72 -2.72 4.50 11.72
C LYS A 72 -4.25 4.48 11.54
N ASN A 73 -4.76 5.03 10.45
CA ASN A 73 -6.20 5.20 10.20
C ASN A 73 -6.62 4.39 8.96
N SER A 74 -6.37 3.08 8.99
CA SER A 74 -6.52 2.22 7.81
C SER A 74 -7.91 2.26 7.19
N GLN A 75 -8.96 2.22 8.01
CA GLN A 75 -10.35 2.31 7.57
C GLN A 75 -10.68 3.65 6.90
N GLU A 76 -10.30 4.77 7.51
CA GLU A 76 -10.55 6.11 6.99
C GLU A 76 -9.88 6.29 5.62
N VAL A 77 -8.61 5.89 5.52
CA VAL A 77 -7.84 6.01 4.26
C VAL A 77 -8.44 5.13 3.16
N ILE A 78 -8.87 3.91 3.48
CA ILE A 78 -9.57 3.04 2.52
C ILE A 78 -10.84 3.71 2.01
N THR A 79 -11.65 4.31 2.89
CA THR A 79 -12.87 5.05 2.49
C THR A 79 -12.53 6.21 1.57
N LEU A 80 -11.55 7.04 1.93
CA LEU A 80 -11.12 8.17 1.10
C LEU A 80 -10.64 7.74 -0.28
N ILE A 81 -9.87 6.64 -0.37
CA ILE A 81 -9.40 6.12 -1.66
C ILE A 81 -10.59 5.62 -2.49
N LYS A 82 -11.52 4.87 -1.90
CA LYS A 82 -12.72 4.39 -2.61
C LYS A 82 -13.54 5.55 -3.17
N GLU A 83 -13.79 6.58 -2.36
CA GLU A 83 -14.51 7.77 -2.81
C GLU A 83 -13.82 8.49 -3.98
N GLN A 84 -12.49 8.44 -4.08
CA GLN A 84 -11.77 9.02 -5.21
C GLN A 84 -11.87 8.15 -6.47
N ILE A 85 -11.82 6.83 -6.30
CA ILE A 85 -12.00 5.89 -7.42
C ILE A 85 -13.42 6.02 -8.00
N ASP A 86 -14.45 6.12 -7.14
CA ASP A 86 -15.85 6.19 -7.54
C ASP A 86 -16.23 7.54 -8.20
N LYS A 87 -15.42 8.58 -8.03
CA LYS A 87 -15.65 9.92 -8.63
C LYS A 87 -15.21 10.04 -10.09
N MET A 88 -14.54 9.03 -10.63
CA MET A 88 -14.04 9.04 -12.01
C MET A 88 -14.85 8.12 -12.90
#